data_AF-A0A959FN23-F1
#
_entry.id   AF-A0A959FN23-F1
#
_cell.length_a   1.000
_cell.length_b   1.000
_cell.length_c   1.000
_cell.angle_alpha   90.00
_cell.angle_beta   90.00
_cell.angle_gamma   90.00
#
_symmetry.space_group_name_H-M   'P 1'
#
loop_
_entity.id
_entity.type
_entity.pdbx_description
1 polymer ?
#
loop_
_entity_poly.entity_id
_entity_poly.type
_entity_poly.pdbx_seq_one_letter_code
_entity_poly.pdbx_strand_id
1 'polypeptide(L)'
;MVVWQGGTPGRPSDWQAPRNWDVGRVPGETDHVIIPAASYNPLSQPVIEHTAEVAWVEIHAGATLTVAATGILVVSGDQVYSEGISIYGGELIAEGEIILEKIDVDWLEGFQPVVLEERTTYYSTNYDFEFSVVRQPGAVKPE
;
A
#
# COMPACT_ATOMS: atom_id res chain seq x y z
N MET A 1 -11.66 5.59 -8.58
CA MET A 1 -10.42 4.92 -9.01
C MET A 1 -9.44 5.98 -9.44
N VAL A 2 -8.20 5.86 -8.99
CA VAL A 2 -7.09 6.77 -9.29
C VAL A 2 -5.87 5.91 -9.60
N VAL A 3 -5.23 6.13 -10.75
CA VAL A 3 -4.17 5.25 -11.27
C VAL A 3 -2.84 5.96 -11.22
N TRP A 4 -1.84 5.28 -10.66
CA TRP A 4 -0.47 5.76 -10.67
C TRP A 4 0.14 5.75 -12.08
N GLN A 5 0.75 6.86 -12.46
CA GLN A 5 1.48 7.05 -13.70
C GLN A 5 2.98 7.26 -13.46
N GLY A 6 3.33 7.91 -12.35
CA GLY A 6 4.71 8.31 -12.03
C GLY A 6 5.31 9.28 -13.05
N GLY A 7 6.62 9.51 -12.93
CA GLY A 7 7.41 10.17 -13.98
C GLY A 7 7.38 11.70 -13.99
N THR A 8 6.80 12.36 -12.98
CA THR A 8 6.91 13.83 -12.83
C THR A 8 8.38 14.24 -12.75
N PRO A 9 8.89 15.13 -13.63
CA PRO A 9 10.28 15.57 -13.59
C PRO A 9 10.66 16.15 -12.22
N GLY A 10 11.73 15.61 -11.63
CA GLY A 10 12.22 15.97 -10.29
C GLY A 10 11.48 15.33 -9.12
N ARG A 11 10.31 14.70 -9.33
CA ARG A 11 9.52 13.99 -8.32
C ARG A 11 8.86 12.71 -8.89
N PRO A 12 9.60 11.83 -9.59
CA PRO A 12 9.02 10.77 -10.42
C PRO A 12 8.32 9.66 -9.63
N SER A 13 8.72 9.45 -8.38
CA SER A 13 8.18 8.43 -7.47
C SER A 13 7.32 9.01 -6.35
N ASP A 14 7.18 10.34 -6.30
CA ASP A 14 6.56 11.02 -5.16
C ASP A 14 5.04 10.84 -5.17
N TRP A 15 4.51 10.13 -4.18
CA TRP A 15 3.07 9.93 -3.99
C TRP A 15 2.29 11.26 -3.95
N GLN A 16 2.90 12.31 -3.39
CA GLN A 16 2.28 13.61 -3.18
C GLN A 16 2.36 14.53 -4.42
N ALA A 17 2.95 14.07 -5.53
CA ALA A 17 2.97 14.84 -6.77
C ALA A 17 1.69 14.61 -7.59
N PRO A 18 0.80 15.60 -7.77
CA PRO A 18 -0.47 15.42 -8.49
C PRO A 18 -0.31 14.92 -9.93
N ARG A 19 0.81 15.26 -10.57
CA ARG A 19 1.14 14.86 -11.96
C ARG A 19 1.59 13.40 -12.09
N ASN A 20 1.82 12.69 -10.98
CA ASN A 20 2.04 11.24 -10.99
C ASN A 20 0.73 10.44 -11.00
N TRP A 21 -0.42 11.10 -10.98
CA TRP A 21 -1.74 10.46 -10.95
C TRP A 21 -2.53 10.84 -12.20
N ASP A 22 -3.27 9.88 -12.76
CA ASP A 22 -4.06 10.03 -13.98
C ASP A 22 -5.13 11.13 -13.92
N VAL A 23 -5.69 11.36 -12.74
CA VAL A 23 -6.68 12.40 -12.46
C VAL A 23 -6.08 13.78 -12.15
N GLY A 24 -4.75 13.91 -12.12
CA GLY A 24 -4.07 15.18 -11.86
C GLY A 24 -4.20 15.69 -10.42
N ARG A 25 -4.51 14.82 -9.45
CA ARG A 25 -4.58 15.10 -8.00
C ARG A 25 -4.08 13.90 -7.18
N VAL A 26 -3.65 14.15 -5.96
CA VAL A 26 -3.30 13.09 -4.99
C VAL A 26 -4.58 12.36 -4.56
N PRO A 27 -4.57 11.01 -4.44
CA PRO A 27 -5.66 10.24 -3.85
C PRO A 27 -5.96 10.68 -2.41
N GLY A 28 -7.22 10.56 -2.01
CA GLY A 28 -7.69 10.75 -0.65
C GLY A 28 -8.50 9.56 -0.13
N GLU A 29 -9.07 9.70 1.06
CA GLU A 29 -9.74 8.64 1.84
C GLU A 29 -10.86 7.87 1.12
N THR A 30 -11.43 8.43 0.03
CA THR A 30 -12.48 7.76 -0.76
C THR A 30 -11.97 7.10 -2.04
N ASP A 31 -10.68 7.25 -2.34
CA ASP A 31 -10.11 6.80 -3.59
C ASP A 31 -9.59 5.37 -3.52
N HIS A 32 -10.05 4.57 -4.48
CA HIS A 32 -9.41 3.32 -4.83
C HIS A 32 -8.20 3.62 -5.73
N VAL A 33 -7.00 3.35 -5.19
CA VAL A 33 -5.71 3.51 -5.86
C VAL A 33 -5.28 2.24 -6.56
N ILE A 34 -4.86 2.36 -7.83
CA ILE A 34 -4.24 1.27 -8.59
C ILE A 34 -2.80 1.62 -8.91
N ILE A 35 -1.88 0.73 -8.52
CA ILE A 35 -0.48 0.76 -8.94
C ILE A 35 -0.31 -0.29 -10.06
N PRO A 36 -0.33 0.13 -11.33
CA PRO A 36 -0.30 -0.79 -12.46
C PRO A 36 1.10 -1.38 -12.66
N ALA A 37 1.17 -2.49 -13.41
CA ALA A 37 2.42 -3.14 -13.78
C ALA A 37 3.47 -2.13 -14.30
N ALA A 38 4.73 -2.27 -13.87
CA ALA A 38 5.81 -1.32 -14.15
C ALA A 38 6.27 -1.26 -15.62
N SER A 39 5.50 -1.80 -16.57
CA SER A 39 5.85 -1.86 -17.99
C SER A 39 6.07 -0.49 -18.65
N TYR A 40 5.67 0.61 -18.00
CA TYR A 40 5.84 1.97 -18.51
C TYR A 40 7.09 2.71 -17.98
N ASN A 41 7.46 2.54 -16.70
CA ASN A 41 8.68 3.12 -16.14
C ASN A 41 9.01 2.52 -14.75
N PRO A 42 9.90 1.53 -14.65
CA PRO A 42 10.24 0.89 -13.38
C PRO A 42 10.98 1.82 -12.41
N LEU A 43 11.56 2.93 -12.86
CA LEU A 43 12.24 3.92 -11.99
C LEU A 43 11.28 4.97 -11.40
N SER A 44 9.97 4.80 -11.58
CA SER A 44 8.94 5.73 -11.12
C SER A 44 7.86 5.05 -10.32
N GLN A 45 8.20 3.95 -9.64
CA GLN A 45 7.29 3.30 -8.69
C GLN A 45 7.00 4.22 -7.50
N PRO A 46 5.77 4.22 -6.96
CA PRO A 46 5.36 5.14 -5.91
C PRO A 46 6.10 4.89 -4.58
N VAL A 47 6.51 5.98 -3.95
CA VAL A 47 7.07 6.03 -2.61
C VAL A 47 6.25 6.98 -1.74
N ILE A 48 5.79 6.48 -0.60
CA ILE A 48 5.08 7.21 0.44
C ILE A 48 6.11 7.57 1.53
N GLU A 49 6.47 8.86 1.62
CA GLU A 49 7.40 9.40 2.63
C GLU A 49 6.68 10.20 3.74
N HIS A 50 5.38 10.42 3.57
CA HIS A 50 4.49 11.16 4.47
C HIS A 50 3.16 10.40 4.63
N THR A 51 2.23 10.92 5.42
CA THR A 51 0.88 10.34 5.52
C THR A 51 0.16 10.38 4.17
N ALA A 52 -0.34 9.23 3.74
CA ALA A 52 -1.24 9.04 2.63
C ALA A 52 -2.48 8.31 3.12
N GLU A 53 -3.66 8.81 2.75
CA GLU A 53 -4.93 8.24 3.16
C GLU A 53 -5.72 7.85 1.91
N VAL A 54 -6.21 6.62 1.87
CA VAL A 54 -6.92 6.04 0.72
C VAL A 54 -8.03 5.12 1.19
N ALA A 55 -8.97 4.84 0.29
CA ALA A 55 -9.97 3.83 0.56
C ALA A 55 -9.42 2.42 0.38
N TRP A 56 -8.70 2.19 -0.72
CA TRP A 56 -8.24 0.87 -1.17
C TRP A 56 -6.98 1.03 -2.01
N VAL A 57 -6.04 0.10 -1.90
CA VAL A 57 -4.87 -0.02 -2.79
C VAL A 57 -4.86 -1.36 -3.53
N GLU A 58 -4.70 -1.33 -4.85
CA GLU A 58 -4.36 -2.47 -5.70
C GLU A 58 -2.92 -2.35 -6.22
N ILE A 59 -2.13 -3.43 -6.12
CA ILE A 59 -0.75 -3.47 -6.62
C ILE A 59 -0.59 -4.65 -7.59
N HIS A 60 -0.37 -4.34 -8.87
CA HIS A 60 -0.34 -5.34 -9.93
C HIS A 60 1.05 -5.94 -10.15
N ALA A 61 1.07 -7.11 -10.81
CA ALA A 61 2.27 -7.83 -11.21
C ALA A 61 3.39 -6.94 -11.76
N GLY A 62 4.56 -7.01 -11.12
CA GLY A 62 5.75 -6.26 -11.51
C GLY A 62 5.74 -4.78 -11.10
N ALA A 63 4.77 -4.34 -10.30
CA ALA A 63 4.76 -3.03 -9.65
C ALA A 63 5.19 -3.13 -8.19
N THR A 64 5.68 -2.03 -7.64
CA THR A 64 6.08 -1.92 -6.24
C THR A 64 5.49 -0.66 -5.62
N LEU A 65 4.87 -0.77 -4.45
CA LEU A 65 4.57 0.36 -3.58
C LEU A 65 5.51 0.34 -2.39
N THR A 66 6.22 1.44 -2.15
CA THR A 66 7.06 1.58 -0.96
C THR A 66 6.44 2.56 0.02
N VAL A 67 6.22 2.11 1.25
CA VAL A 67 6.00 2.98 2.41
C VAL A 67 7.35 3.13 3.10
N ALA A 68 8.02 4.26 2.88
CA ALA A 68 9.33 4.52 3.45
C ALA A 68 9.26 4.62 4.98
N ALA A 69 10.38 4.54 5.69
CA ALA A 69 10.43 4.57 7.16
C ALA A 69 9.71 5.78 7.82
N THR A 70 9.59 6.91 7.11
CA THR A 70 8.87 8.10 7.57
C THR A 70 7.41 8.17 7.10
N GLY A 71 7.02 7.28 6.19
CA GLY A 71 5.70 7.21 5.59
C GLY A 71 4.68 6.52 6.48
N ILE A 72 3.42 6.93 6.30
CA ILE A 72 2.26 6.30 6.91
C ILE A 72 1.22 6.10 5.81
N LEU A 73 0.83 4.86 5.56
CA LEU A 73 -0.30 4.56 4.67
C LEU A 73 -1.52 4.21 5.52
N VAL A 74 -2.54 5.05 5.48
CA VAL A 74 -3.85 4.77 6.08
C VAL A 74 -4.78 4.29 4.98
N VAL A 75 -5.34 3.11 5.16
CA VAL A 75 -6.38 2.56 4.29
C VAL A 75 -7.66 2.43 5.09
N SER A 76 -8.67 3.22 4.75
CA SER A 76 -9.90 3.35 5.53
C SER A 76 -11.14 2.99 4.73
N GLY A 77 -11.95 2.08 5.28
CA GLY A 77 -13.28 1.75 4.75
C GLY A 77 -14.41 2.67 5.24
N ASP A 78 -14.11 3.79 5.92
CA ASP A 78 -15.14 4.60 6.60
C ASP A 78 -16.24 5.13 5.67
N GLN A 79 -15.88 5.43 4.43
CA GLN A 79 -16.77 6.06 3.44
C GLN A 79 -17.14 5.10 2.30
N VAL A 80 -16.53 3.92 2.23
CA VAL A 80 -16.71 2.97 1.14
C VAL A 80 -16.53 1.52 1.62
N TYR A 81 -17.20 0.57 0.97
CA TYR A 81 -16.81 -0.83 1.12
C TYR A 81 -15.38 -0.98 0.60
N SER A 82 -14.45 -1.34 1.49
CA SER A 82 -13.04 -1.51 1.18
C SER A 82 -12.57 -2.90 1.53
N GLU A 83 -11.83 -3.51 0.61
CA GLU A 83 -11.09 -4.76 0.82
C GLU A 83 -9.70 -4.49 1.46
N GLY A 84 -9.36 -3.23 1.71
CA GLY A 84 -8.07 -2.82 2.27
C GLY A 84 -6.98 -2.73 1.20
N ILE A 85 -6.07 -3.71 1.16
CA ILE A 85 -4.95 -3.74 0.22
C ILE A 85 -4.97 -5.08 -0.53
N SER A 86 -5.01 -5.02 -1.87
CA SER A 86 -5.01 -6.16 -2.76
C SER A 86 -3.72 -6.21 -3.58
N ILE A 87 -2.96 -7.30 -3.45
CA ILE A 87 -1.70 -7.49 -4.18
C ILE A 87 -1.91 -8.57 -5.25
N TYR A 88 -2.00 -8.16 -6.51
CA TYR A 88 -2.18 -9.02 -7.68
C TYR A 88 -0.83 -9.28 -8.37
N GLY A 89 0.16 -9.74 -7.61
CA GLY A 89 1.53 -10.02 -8.09
C GLY A 89 2.53 -8.89 -7.99
N GLY A 90 2.10 -7.75 -7.48
CA GLY A 90 3.00 -6.67 -7.13
C GLY A 90 3.70 -6.90 -5.80
N GLU A 91 4.39 -5.86 -5.34
CA GLU A 91 5.12 -5.85 -4.09
C GLU A 91 4.72 -4.64 -3.25
N LEU A 92 4.53 -4.87 -1.94
CA LEU A 92 4.40 -3.82 -0.94
C LEU A 92 5.61 -3.87 -0.02
N ILE A 93 6.42 -2.82 -0.02
CA ILE A 93 7.56 -2.66 0.87
C ILE A 93 7.13 -1.74 2.01
N ALA A 94 7.03 -2.30 3.22
CA ALA A 94 6.60 -1.58 4.42
C ALA A 94 7.78 -1.33 5.37
N GLU A 95 8.49 -0.22 5.15
CA GLU A 95 9.52 0.27 6.08
C GLU A 95 8.92 1.21 7.14
N GLY A 96 7.85 1.93 6.77
CA GLY A 96 7.05 2.79 7.64
C GLY A 96 5.81 2.10 8.23
N GLU A 97 4.79 2.89 8.55
CA GLU A 97 3.56 2.42 9.19
C GLU A 97 2.44 2.19 8.17
N ILE A 98 1.67 1.13 8.37
CA ILE A 98 0.44 0.86 7.62
C ILE A 98 -0.70 0.72 8.64
N ILE A 99 -1.74 1.51 8.46
CA ILE A 99 -2.92 1.55 9.31
C ILE A 99 -4.12 1.14 8.47
N LEU A 100 -4.82 0.07 8.88
CA LEU A 100 -6.06 -0.36 8.28
C LEU A 100 -7.21 -0.01 9.22
N GLU A 101 -8.18 0.78 8.76
CA GLU A 101 -9.30 1.24 9.57
C GLU A 101 -10.62 0.87 8.93
N LYS A 102 -11.59 0.42 9.75
CA LYS A 102 -13.00 0.24 9.35
C LYS A 102 -13.17 -0.56 8.05
N ILE A 103 -12.24 -1.49 7.82
CA ILE A 103 -12.33 -2.50 6.78
C ILE A 103 -13.41 -3.50 7.20
N ASP A 104 -14.20 -4.00 6.24
CA ASP A 104 -15.25 -4.97 6.54
C ASP A 104 -14.63 -6.25 7.13
N VAL A 105 -14.79 -6.41 8.45
CA VAL A 105 -14.28 -7.55 9.22
C VAL A 105 -15.21 -8.76 9.18
N ASP A 106 -16.49 -8.60 8.88
CA ASP A 106 -17.46 -9.70 8.82
C ASP A 106 -17.22 -10.56 7.55
N TRP A 107 -16.65 -9.97 6.50
CA TRP A 107 -16.07 -10.69 5.36
C TRP A 107 -14.74 -11.39 5.69
N LEU A 108 -14.00 -10.89 6.68
CA LEU A 108 -12.74 -11.48 7.17
C LEU A 108 -12.96 -12.68 8.11
N GLU A 109 -14.03 -12.69 8.92
CA GLU A 109 -14.27 -13.75 9.91
C GLU A 109 -15.00 -14.99 9.35
N GLY A 110 -15.73 -14.87 8.23
CA GLY A 110 -16.53 -15.96 7.66
C GLY A 110 -15.87 -16.83 6.57
N PHE A 111 -14.72 -16.40 6.03
CA PHE A 111 -14.11 -16.99 4.80
C PHE A 111 -12.58 -17.18 4.85
N GLN A 112 -11.94 -17.11 6.02
CA GLN A 112 -10.46 -17.00 6.14
C GLN A 112 -9.91 -17.84 7.32
N PRO A 113 -8.74 -18.53 7.24
CA PRO A 113 -8.18 -19.25 8.38
C PRO A 113 -7.04 -18.53 9.11
N VAL A 114 -7.10 -18.76 10.43
CA VAL A 114 -6.18 -18.55 11.55
C VAL A 114 -4.79 -19.22 11.40
N VAL A 115 -3.68 -18.55 11.79
CA VAL A 115 -2.37 -19.11 12.27
C VAL A 115 -1.65 -18.01 13.11
N LEU A 116 -1.28 -18.13 14.41
CA LEU A 116 -0.34 -18.97 15.20
C LEU A 116 1.16 -18.56 15.16
N GLU A 117 1.50 -17.70 16.13
CA GLU A 117 2.74 -17.48 16.91
C GLU A 117 4.15 -17.43 16.27
N GLU A 118 4.89 -16.40 16.72
CA GLU A 118 6.34 -16.16 16.64
C GLU A 118 6.98 -15.77 15.29
N ARG A 119 6.41 -14.74 14.68
CA ARG A 119 7.11 -13.55 14.16
C ARG A 119 6.02 -12.55 13.77
N THR A 120 6.36 -11.28 13.67
CA THR A 120 5.46 -10.15 13.41
C THR A 120 4.67 -10.32 12.09
N THR A 121 3.67 -11.20 12.07
CA THR A 121 2.99 -11.56 10.83
C THR A 121 1.55 -12.03 11.06
N TYR A 122 0.68 -11.51 10.19
CA TYR A 122 -0.74 -11.82 10.01
C TYR A 122 -0.89 -12.45 8.61
N TYR A 123 -1.84 -13.38 8.40
CA TYR A 123 -2.02 -14.06 7.10
C TYR A 123 -3.48 -14.35 6.72
N SER A 124 -3.72 -14.37 5.41
CA SER A 124 -4.85 -14.95 4.66
C SER A 124 -4.28 -15.94 3.61
N THR A 125 -4.98 -17.03 3.28
CA THR A 125 -4.32 -18.29 2.82
C THR A 125 -4.65 -18.80 1.40
N ASN A 126 -4.90 -17.99 0.35
CA ASN A 126 -5.38 -18.59 -0.91
C ASN A 126 -4.77 -18.24 -2.27
N TYR A 127 -3.89 -17.26 -2.49
CA TYR A 127 -3.29 -17.10 -3.84
C TYR A 127 -1.83 -16.61 -3.82
N ASP A 128 -1.07 -17.14 -4.79
CA ASP A 128 0.39 -17.14 -5.00
C ASP A 128 1.05 -15.75 -5.05
N PHE A 129 1.07 -15.01 -3.94
CA PHE A 129 1.94 -13.84 -3.80
C PHE A 129 2.69 -13.88 -2.47
N GLU A 130 4.01 -13.98 -2.56
CA GLU A 130 4.96 -13.88 -1.44
C GLU A 130 5.27 -12.39 -1.23
N PHE A 131 5.07 -11.87 -0.02
CA PHE A 131 5.67 -10.59 0.36
C PHE A 131 6.50 -10.75 1.63
N SER A 132 7.69 -10.15 1.61
CA SER A 132 8.63 -10.11 2.72
C SER A 132 8.64 -8.72 3.33
N VAL A 133 8.14 -8.57 4.56
CA VAL A 133 8.41 -7.36 5.36
C VAL A 133 9.67 -7.62 6.20
N VAL A 134 10.80 -7.07 5.77
CA VAL A 134 12.06 -7.10 6.52
C VAL A 134 12.11 -5.89 7.45
N ARG A 135 11.89 -6.09 8.75
CA ARG A 135 12.28 -5.08 9.75
C ARG A 135 13.80 -5.09 9.91
N GLN A 136 14.46 -3.95 9.74
CA GLN A 136 15.81 -3.78 10.27
C GLN A 136 15.77 -3.50 11.79
N PRO A 137 16.64 -4.12 12.60
CA PRO A 137 16.73 -3.80 14.02
C PRO A 137 17.54 -2.51 14.23
N GLY A 138 16.89 -1.46 14.73
CA GLY A 138 17.61 -0.33 15.33
C GLY A 138 16.96 1.05 15.19
N ALA A 139 15.97 1.35 16.03
CA ALA A 139 15.70 2.72 16.44
C ALA A 139 15.28 2.69 17.92
N VAL A 140 16.27 2.84 18.80
CA VAL A 140 16.04 3.09 20.23
C VAL A 140 15.50 4.51 20.36
N LYS A 141 14.28 4.66 20.93
CA LYS A 141 13.75 5.98 21.29
C LYS A 141 14.61 6.58 22.41
N PRO A 142 15.04 7.86 22.33
CA PRO A 142 15.70 8.50 23.45
C PRO A 142 14.72 8.74 24.60
N GLU A 143 15.25 8.64 25.82
CA GLU A 143 14.55 8.76 27.12
C GLU A 143 13.88 10.12 27.36
#